data_AF-A0A091C6Z5-F1
#
_entry.id   AF-A0A091C6Z5-F1
#
_cell.length_a   1.000
_cell.length_b   1.000
_cell.length_c   1.000
_cell.angle_alpha   90.00
_cell.angle_beta   90.00
_cell.angle_gamma   90.00
#
_symmetry.space_group_name_H-M   'P 1'
#
loop_
_entity.id
_entity.type
_entity.pdbx_description
1 polymer ?
#
loop_
_entity_poly.entity_id
_entity_poly.type
_entity_poly.pdbx_seq_one_letter_code
_entity_poly.pdbx_strand_id
1 'polypeptide(L)'
;MEEIWKNIPGYEGIYEASNLGKIRTHKNKTTFTKKHGRRRWKQRILKQKTDKNGYKRVELWKDGQHKTRIVHQLVAITFLPKRENKPLINHKDCNPSNNHIDNLEWAMYSENLIHAYVNGLNKEATRIMLVNKNNGKEKTVFIHVTS
;
A
#
# COMPACT_ATOMS: atom_id res chain seq x y z
N MET A 1 -11.60 -7.31 -15.34
CA MET A 1 -12.01 -7.68 -13.98
C MET A 1 -13.10 -6.71 -13.54
N GLU A 2 -14.19 -7.19 -12.94
CA GLU A 2 -15.23 -6.31 -12.40
C GLU A 2 -14.74 -5.56 -11.16
N GLU A 3 -15.26 -4.35 -10.93
CA GLU A 3 -14.88 -3.52 -9.79
C GLU A 3 -15.63 -3.97 -8.52
N ILE A 4 -14.90 -4.55 -7.57
CA ILE A 4 -15.42 -5.02 -6.29
C ILE A 4 -15.08 -3.99 -5.22
N TRP A 5 -16.05 -3.67 -4.36
CA TRP A 5 -15.90 -2.76 -3.23
C TRP A 5 -16.03 -3.52 -1.90
N LYS A 6 -15.14 -3.25 -0.94
CA LYS A 6 -15.17 -3.84 0.40
C LYS A 6 -14.90 -2.78 1.48
N ASN A 7 -15.43 -2.99 2.68
CA ASN A 7 -15.13 -2.15 3.84
C ASN A 7 -13.64 -2.18 4.15
N ILE A 8 -13.06 -1.02 4.45
CA ILE A 8 -11.66 -0.92 4.84
C ILE A 8 -11.53 -1.31 6.32
N PRO A 9 -10.64 -2.27 6.67
CA PRO A 9 -10.38 -2.62 8.06
C PRO A 9 -10.03 -1.41 8.93
N GLY A 10 -10.69 -1.28 10.08
CA GLY A 10 -10.59 -0.15 11.01
C GLY A 10 -11.41 1.08 10.62
N TYR A 11 -12.08 1.07 9.47
CA TYR A 11 -12.94 2.14 8.96
C TYR A 11 -14.30 1.60 8.46
N GLU A 12 -14.75 0.47 9.01
CA GLU A 12 -15.96 -0.25 8.62
C GLU A 12 -17.19 0.65 8.72
N GLY A 13 -18.05 0.61 7.69
CA GLY A 13 -19.25 1.46 7.64
C GLY A 13 -18.97 2.96 7.40
N ILE A 14 -17.71 3.36 7.28
CA ILE A 14 -17.28 4.74 7.02
C ILE A 14 -16.66 4.86 5.63
N TYR A 15 -15.79 3.92 5.24
CA TYR A 15 -15.06 3.93 3.97
C TYR A 15 -14.95 2.54 3.35
N GLU A 16 -14.88 2.51 2.02
CA GLU A 16 -14.68 1.30 1.22
C GLU A 16 -13.52 1.50 0.25
N ALA A 17 -12.79 0.41 -0.02
CA ALA A 17 -11.76 0.35 -1.06
C ALA A 17 -12.26 -0.52 -2.22
N SER A 18 -11.86 -0.16 -3.44
CA SER A 18 -12.07 -0.97 -4.64
C SER A 18 -10.80 -1.74 -5.01
N ASN A 19 -10.97 -2.89 -5.66
CA ASN A 19 -9.87 -3.68 -6.22
C ASN A 19 -9.09 -2.93 -7.32
N LEU A 20 -9.64 -1.85 -7.89
CA LEU A 20 -8.98 -0.97 -8.88
C LEU A 20 -8.28 0.23 -8.22
N GLY A 21 -8.09 0.20 -6.90
CA GLY A 21 -7.32 1.23 -6.21
C GLY A 21 -8.09 2.52 -5.93
N LYS A 22 -9.43 2.51 -5.98
CA LYS A 22 -10.26 3.66 -5.60
C LYS A 22 -10.70 3.57 -4.14
N ILE A 23 -10.85 4.72 -3.48
CA ILE A 23 -11.39 4.81 -2.12
C ILE A 23 -12.66 5.66 -2.15
N ARG A 24 -13.73 5.21 -1.49
CA ARG A 24 -14.98 5.97 -1.40
C ARG A 24 -15.51 6.02 0.02
N THR A 25 -16.37 6.99 0.31
CA THR A 25 -17.19 6.96 1.54
C THR A 25 -18.20 5.83 1.46
N HIS A 26 -18.56 5.26 2.60
CA HIS A 26 -19.63 4.28 2.69
C HIS A 26 -21.00 4.96 2.49
N LYS A 27 -21.95 4.25 1.89
CA LYS A 27 -23.29 4.79 1.52
C LYS A 27 -24.05 5.40 2.70
N ASN A 28 -23.84 4.84 3.90
CA ASN A 28 -24.53 5.25 5.12
C ASN A 28 -23.62 6.00 6.10
N LYS A 29 -22.51 6.58 5.64
CA LYS A 29 -21.57 7.28 6.51
C LYS A 29 -22.28 8.43 7.27
N THR A 30 -22.27 8.34 8.59
CA THR A 30 -22.66 9.44 9.48
C THR A 30 -21.52 9.80 10.42
N THR A 31 -21.35 11.09 10.70
CA THR A 31 -20.36 11.58 11.69
C THR A 31 -21.06 12.45 12.72
N PHE A 32 -20.57 12.48 13.95
CA PHE A 32 -21.04 13.38 15.00
C PHE A 32 -19.91 14.31 15.46
N THR A 33 -20.20 15.60 15.63
CA THR A 33 -19.30 16.53 16.33
C THR A 33 -20.11 17.44 17.24
N LYS A 34 -19.55 17.88 18.37
CA LYS A 34 -20.23 18.83 19.28
C LYS A 34 -20.65 20.12 18.57
N LYS A 35 -19.83 20.62 17.64
CA LYS A 35 -20.07 21.86 16.89
C LYS A 35 -21.21 21.75 15.86
N HIS A 36 -21.43 20.57 15.30
CA HIS A 36 -22.30 20.42 14.12
C HIS A 36 -23.34 19.29 14.23
N GLY A 37 -23.43 18.63 15.38
CA GLY A 37 -24.32 17.50 15.59
C GLY A 37 -24.03 16.33 14.65
N ARG A 38 -25.08 15.54 14.37
CA ARG A 38 -25.01 14.39 13.47
C ARG A 38 -25.13 14.85 12.02
N ARG A 39 -24.14 14.52 11.20
CA ARG A 39 -24.10 14.77 9.76
C ARG A 39 -24.14 13.47 8.98
N ARG A 40 -25.01 13.40 7.97
CA ARG A 40 -25.04 12.31 6.98
C ARG A 40 -24.29 12.74 5.72
N TRP A 41 -23.38 11.88 5.26
CA TRP A 41 -22.58 12.16 4.08
C TRP A 41 -23.12 11.40 2.87
N LYS A 42 -23.17 12.07 1.71
CA LYS A 42 -23.40 11.39 0.43
C LYS A 42 -22.21 10.49 0.11
N GLN A 43 -22.50 9.36 -0.53
CA GLN A 43 -21.45 8.49 -1.05
C GLN A 43 -20.66 9.24 -2.13
N ARG A 44 -19.33 9.18 -2.07
CA ARG A 44 -18.45 9.78 -3.07
C ARG A 44 -17.11 9.09 -3.11
N ILE A 45 -16.51 9.06 -4.28
CA ILE A 45 -15.10 8.68 -4.45
C ILE A 45 -14.24 9.81 -3.88
N LEU A 46 -13.23 9.46 -3.10
CA LEU A 46 -12.29 10.41 -2.52
C LEU A 46 -11.25 10.82 -3.56
N LYS A 47 -10.95 12.13 -3.62
CA LYS A 47 -9.84 12.63 -4.42
C LYS A 47 -8.53 12.13 -3.83
N GLN A 48 -7.76 11.41 -4.64
CA GLN A 48 -6.43 10.95 -4.27
C GLN A 48 -5.40 12.04 -4.59
N LYS A 49 -4.48 12.29 -3.66
CA LYS A 49 -3.34 13.18 -3.87
C LYS A 49 -2.08 12.33 -4.11
N THR A 50 -1.23 12.76 -5.03
CA THR A 50 0.08 12.15 -5.24
C THR A 50 1.12 12.86 -4.38
N ASP A 51 1.97 12.12 -3.68
CA ASP A 51 3.12 12.68 -2.99
C ASP A 51 4.35 12.80 -3.92
N LYS A 52 5.45 13.36 -3.39
CA LYS A 52 6.70 13.55 -4.14
C LYS A 52 7.31 12.26 -4.69
N ASN A 53 6.96 11.11 -4.11
CA ASN A 53 7.47 9.79 -4.48
C ASN A 53 6.48 9.05 -5.40
N GLY A 54 5.41 9.71 -5.86
CA GLY A 54 4.41 9.11 -6.76
C GLY A 54 3.30 8.32 -6.07
N TYR A 55 3.33 8.16 -4.74
CA TYR A 55 2.32 7.38 -4.02
C TYR A 55 1.01 8.14 -3.90
N LYS A 56 -0.10 7.45 -4.15
CA LYS A 56 -1.45 7.99 -3.94
C LYS A 56 -1.83 7.94 -2.46
N ARG A 57 -2.38 9.05 -1.94
CA ARG A 57 -2.80 9.20 -0.54
C ARG A 57 -4.21 9.80 -0.46
N VAL A 58 -4.93 9.42 0.58
CA VAL A 58 -6.27 9.94 0.91
C VAL A 58 -6.35 10.30 2.39
N GLU A 59 -7.22 11.24 2.71
CA GLU A 59 -7.48 11.65 4.09
C GLU A 59 -8.76 10.98 4.60
N LEU A 60 -8.64 10.19 5.65
CA LEU A 60 -9.74 9.45 6.25
C LEU A 60 -10.08 10.04 7.63
N TRP A 61 -11.37 10.36 7.82
CA TRP A 61 -11.93 10.93 9.04
C TRP A 61 -12.68 9.87 9.83
N LYS A 62 -12.33 9.71 11.11
CA LYS A 62 -12.95 8.80 12.07
C LYS A 62 -12.85 9.42 13.47
N ASP A 63 -13.93 9.37 14.25
CA ASP A 63 -13.97 9.82 15.65
C ASP A 63 -13.48 11.26 15.87
N GLY A 64 -13.86 12.17 14.96
CA GLY A 64 -13.48 13.59 15.01
C GLY A 64 -12.04 13.89 14.61
N GLN A 65 -11.23 12.86 14.33
CA GLN A 65 -9.85 12.99 13.89
C GLN A 65 -9.70 12.58 12.43
N HIS A 66 -8.68 13.13 11.77
CA HIS A 66 -8.31 12.75 10.41
C HIS A 66 -6.92 12.17 10.36
N LYS A 67 -6.71 11.19 9.48
CA LYS A 67 -5.41 10.57 9.21
C LYS A 67 -5.21 10.43 7.71
N THR A 68 -4.05 10.85 7.23
CA THR A 68 -3.62 10.61 5.86
C THR A 68 -3.12 9.17 5.72
N ARG A 69 -3.70 8.41 4.80
CA ARG A 69 -3.38 7.00 4.53
C ARG A 69 -2.95 6.83 3.07
N ILE A 70 -2.06 5.88 2.83
CA ILE A 70 -1.58 5.56 1.48
C ILE A 70 -2.52 4.54 0.84
N VAL A 71 -2.88 4.74 -0.42
CA VAL A 71 -3.95 4.00 -1.10
C VAL A 71 -3.59 2.53 -1.30
N HIS A 72 -2.40 2.19 -1.79
CA HIS A 72 -2.02 0.77 -1.96
C HIS A 72 -2.13 -0.01 -0.64
N GLN A 73 -1.80 0.62 0.50
CA GLN A 73 -1.92 -0.04 1.81
C GLN A 73 -3.37 -0.33 2.14
N LEU A 74 -4.27 0.63 1.95
CA LEU A 74 -5.70 0.44 2.18
C LEU A 74 -6.27 -0.66 1.28
N VAL A 75 -5.86 -0.71 0.02
CA VAL A 75 -6.31 -1.74 -0.93
C VAL A 75 -5.78 -3.11 -0.52
N ALA A 76 -4.47 -3.23 -0.29
CA ALA A 76 -3.85 -4.50 0.09
C ALA A 76 -4.43 -5.08 1.40
N ILE A 77 -4.58 -4.29 2.46
CA ILE A 77 -5.17 -4.80 3.71
C ILE A 77 -6.65 -5.21 3.57
N THR A 78 -7.34 -4.66 2.58
CA THR A 78 -8.76 -4.93 2.34
C THR A 78 -8.99 -6.20 1.52
N PHE A 79 -8.07 -6.50 0.59
CA PHE A 79 -8.26 -7.57 -0.39
C PHE A 79 -7.25 -8.72 -0.27
N LEU A 80 -6.03 -8.48 0.21
CA LEU A 80 -5.04 -9.52 0.40
C LEU A 80 -5.17 -10.12 1.81
N PRO A 81 -5.20 -11.46 1.94
CA PRO A 81 -5.10 -12.09 3.25
C PRO A 81 -3.76 -11.68 3.88
N LYS A 82 -3.79 -11.33 5.17
CA LYS A 82 -2.59 -10.95 5.92
C LYS A 82 -1.64 -12.14 5.92
N ARG A 83 -0.40 -11.92 5.47
CA ARG A 83 0.68 -12.91 5.56
C ARG A 83 1.56 -12.59 6.75
N GLU A 84 1.75 -13.57 7.63
CA GLU A 84 2.74 -13.48 8.69
C GLU A 84 4.14 -13.29 8.06
N ASN A 85 5.00 -12.51 8.71
CA ASN A 85 6.38 -12.25 8.31
C ASN A 85 6.61 -11.39 7.04
N LYS A 86 5.56 -10.87 6.39
CA LYS A 86 5.69 -9.91 5.27
C LYS A 86 5.08 -8.55 5.61
N PRO A 87 5.88 -7.60 6.14
CA PRO A 87 5.35 -6.33 6.63
C PRO A 87 5.12 -5.28 5.55
N LEU A 88 5.68 -5.46 4.35
CA LEU A 88 5.64 -4.48 3.28
C LEU A 88 4.65 -4.86 2.18
N ILE A 89 4.20 -3.86 1.43
CA ILE A 89 3.43 -4.04 0.21
C ILE A 89 4.26 -3.53 -0.95
N ASN A 90 4.44 -4.37 -1.96
CA ASN A 90 5.20 -4.07 -3.16
C ASN A 90 4.26 -3.86 -4.37
N HIS A 91 4.68 -2.99 -5.29
CA HIS A 91 4.09 -2.81 -6.61
C HIS A 91 4.88 -3.65 -7.62
N LYS A 92 4.23 -4.65 -8.23
CA LYS A 92 4.92 -5.58 -9.15
C LYS A 92 5.51 -4.85 -10.36
N ASP A 93 4.81 -3.83 -10.85
CA ASP A 93 5.20 -3.01 -12.00
C ASP A 93 6.09 -1.81 -11.67
N CYS A 94 6.57 -1.67 -10.42
CA CYS A 94 7.36 -0.51 -9.96
C CYS A 94 6.64 0.84 -10.04
N ASN A 95 5.34 0.90 -10.31
CA ASN A 95 4.59 2.13 -10.45
C ASN A 95 3.75 2.41 -9.17
N PRO A 96 4.18 3.37 -8.32
CA PRO A 96 3.49 3.67 -7.05
C PRO A 96 2.08 4.27 -7.23
N SER A 97 1.72 4.66 -8.45
CA SER A 97 0.38 5.13 -8.80
C SER A 97 -0.58 4.02 -9.26
N ASN A 98 -0.07 2.85 -9.65
CA ASN A 98 -0.90 1.70 -10.05
C ASN A 98 -1.31 0.88 -8.83
N ASN A 99 -2.41 1.28 -8.17
CA ASN A 99 -2.88 0.66 -6.94
C ASN A 99 -3.92 -0.45 -7.16
N HIS A 100 -3.92 -1.08 -8.33
CA HIS A 100 -4.80 -2.23 -8.59
C HIS A 100 -4.34 -3.43 -7.76
N ILE A 101 -5.29 -4.22 -7.25
CA ILE A 101 -4.98 -5.35 -6.36
C ILE A 101 -4.10 -6.42 -7.02
N ASP A 102 -4.24 -6.63 -8.32
CA ASP A 102 -3.43 -7.56 -9.11
C ASP A 102 -1.95 -7.13 -9.20
N ASN A 103 -1.70 -5.83 -9.10
CA ASN A 103 -0.37 -5.22 -9.07
C ASN A 103 0.26 -5.17 -7.66
N LEU A 104 -0.49 -5.52 -6.60
CA LEU A 104 -0.01 -5.45 -5.23
C LEU A 104 0.31 -6.83 -4.66
N GLU A 105 1.35 -6.91 -3.83
CA GLU A 105 1.71 -8.12 -3.10
C GLU A 105 2.37 -7.82 -1.76
N TRP A 106 2.24 -8.75 -0.80
CA TRP A 106 3.00 -8.69 0.44
C TRP A 106 4.46 -9.10 0.19
N ALA A 107 5.39 -8.30 0.69
CA ALA A 107 6.84 -8.48 0.54
C ALA A 107 7.58 -8.38 1.89
N MET A 108 8.72 -9.06 1.98
CA MET A 108 9.74 -8.83 2.99
C MET A 108 10.64 -7.65 2.60
N TYR A 109 11.33 -7.05 3.59
CA TYR A 109 12.31 -5.98 3.33
C TYR A 109 13.38 -6.39 2.32
N SER A 110 13.92 -7.61 2.44
CA SER A 110 14.92 -8.14 1.51
C SER A 110 14.37 -8.31 0.09
N GLU A 111 13.16 -8.85 -0.06
CA GLU A 111 12.49 -9.00 -1.37
C GLU A 111 12.26 -7.64 -2.03
N ASN A 112 11.79 -6.65 -1.27
CA ASN A 112 11.55 -5.30 -1.77
C ASN A 112 12.85 -4.58 -2.19
N LEU A 113 13.95 -4.77 -1.43
CA LEU A 113 15.26 -4.23 -1.79
C LEU A 113 15.80 -4.87 -3.07
N ILE A 114 15.69 -6.20 -3.21
CA ILE A 114 16.09 -6.93 -4.43
C ILE A 114 15.28 -6.42 -5.62
N HIS A 115 13.96 -6.30 -5.48
CA HIS A 115 13.07 -5.84 -6.55
C HIS A 115 13.40 -4.41 -6.98
N ALA A 116 13.60 -3.48 -6.02
CA ALA A 116 14.00 -2.11 -6.31
C ALA A 116 15.35 -2.03 -7.05
N TYR A 117 16.33 -2.86 -6.66
CA TYR A 117 17.62 -2.89 -7.34
C TYR A 117 17.53 -3.47 -8.75
N VAL A 118 16.87 -4.62 -8.92
CA VAL A 118 16.68 -5.27 -10.23
C VAL A 118 15.99 -4.33 -11.22
N ASN A 119 15.05 -3.53 -10.73
CA ASN A 119 14.35 -2.53 -11.55
C ASN A 119 15.07 -1.17 -11.63
N GLY A 120 16.30 -1.06 -11.14
CA GLY A 120 17.12 0.16 -11.25
C GLY A 120 16.63 1.35 -10.41
N LEU A 121 15.72 1.13 -9.46
CA LEU A 121 15.18 2.15 -8.56
C LEU A 121 16.13 2.48 -7.41
N ASN A 122 17.07 1.58 -7.11
CA ASN A 122 18.12 1.79 -6.11
C ASN A 122 19.50 1.69 -6.76
N LYS A 123 20.20 2.83 -6.90
CA LYS A 123 21.52 2.92 -7.53
C LYS A 123 22.70 2.69 -6.57
N GLU A 124 22.44 2.68 -5.26
CA GLU A 124 23.48 2.61 -4.22
C GLU A 124 23.72 1.18 -3.71
N ALA A 125 22.87 0.24 -4.07
CA ALA A 125 23.09 -1.16 -3.72
C ALA A 125 24.12 -1.79 -4.67
N THR A 126 25.09 -2.50 -4.12
CA THR A 126 26.06 -3.28 -4.90
C THR A 126 25.64 -4.75 -4.91
N ARG A 127 25.58 -5.35 -6.09
CA ARG A 127 25.36 -6.80 -6.25
C ARG A 127 26.64 -7.54 -5.90
N ILE A 128 26.55 -8.45 -4.92
CA ILE A 128 27.64 -9.36 -4.55
C ILE A 128 27.18 -10.80 -4.77
N MET A 129 28.09 -11.62 -5.30
CA MET A 129 27.89 -13.05 -5.42
C MET A 129 28.63 -13.74 -4.27
N LEU A 130 27.90 -14.32 -3.33
CA LEU A 130 28.47 -15.19 -2.30
C LEU A 130 28.61 -16.59 -2.88
N VAL A 131 29.83 -17.13 -2.86
CA VAL A 131 30.11 -18.51 -3.27
C VAL A 131 30.43 -19.32 -2.02
N ASN A 132 29.69 -20.39 -1.79
CA ASN A 132 30.00 -21.33 -0.73
C ASN A 132 31.23 -22.17 -1.14
N LYS A 133 32.35 -21.97 -0.44
CA LYS A 133 33.63 -22.66 -0.75
C LYS A 133 33.56 -24.19 -0.69
N ASN A 134 32.62 -24.77 0.07
CA ASN A 134 32.57 -26.22 0.30
C ASN A 134 31.75 -26.97 -0.76
N ASN A 135 30.82 -26.30 -1.43
CA ASN A 135 29.92 -26.95 -2.39
C ASN A 135 29.68 -26.13 -3.68
N GLY A 136 30.40 -25.01 -3.85
CA GLY A 136 30.29 -24.14 -5.01
C GLY A 136 28.94 -23.42 -5.15
N LYS A 137 28.00 -23.57 -4.20
CA LYS A 137 26.68 -22.94 -4.33
C LYS A 137 26.80 -21.43 -4.27
N GLU A 138 26.26 -20.81 -5.31
CA GLU A 138 26.20 -19.36 -5.43
C GLU A 138 24.92 -18.82 -4.81
N LYS A 139 25.03 -17.68 -4.12
CA LYS A 139 23.91 -16.91 -3.60
C LYS A 139 24.16 -15.44 -3.93
N THR A 140 23.24 -14.85 -4.69
CA THR A 140 23.29 -13.40 -4.92
C THR A 140 22.77 -12.67 -3.68
N VAL A 141 23.53 -11.69 -3.21
CA VAL A 141 23.17 -10.81 -2.08
C VAL A 141 23.42 -9.37 -2.50
N PHE A 142 22.59 -8.45 -2.02
CA PHE A 142 22.73 -7.03 -2.27
C PHE A 142 23.11 -6.36 -0.97
N ILE A 143 24.23 -5.63 -0.98
CA ILE A 143 24.66 -4.84 0.18
C ILE A 143 24.53 -3.37 -0.14
N HIS A 144 24.15 -2.59 0.87
CA HIS A 144 24.22 -1.14 0.82
C HIS A 144 25.58 -0.74 1.37
N VAL A 145 26.44 -0.20 0.51
CA VAL A 145 27.76 0.29 0.93
C VAL A 145 27.55 1.73 1.35
N THR A 146 27.44 1.98 2.66
CA THR A 146 27.52 3.35 3.19
C THR A 146 28.98 3.79 3.10
N SER A 147 29.26 4.76 2.24
CA SER A 147 30.54 5.47 2.15
C SER A 147 30.81 6.31 3.38
#